data_AF-A0AB39V4U3-F1
#
_entry.id   AF-A0AB39V4U3-F1
#
_cell.length_a   1.000
_cell.length_b   1.000
_cell.length_c   1.000
_cell.angle_alpha   90.00
_cell.angle_beta   90.00
_cell.angle_gamma   90.00
#
_symmetry.space_group_name_H-M   'P 1'
#
loop_
_entity.id
_entity.type
_entity.pdbx_description
1 polymer ?
#
loop_
_entity_poly.entity_id
_entity_poly.type
_entity_poly.pdbx_seq_one_letter_code
_entity_poly.pdbx_strand_id
1 'polypeptide(L)' 'MKQALTNITAVNTAGVRGMSIEGKKRGLRYSRINLVAGKIGNALIGSMIYRETMESEFFEEWFREILLRDIEKLGRKF' A
#
# COMPACT_ATOMS: atom_id res chain seq x y z
N MET A 1 -10.02 -17.21 2.51
CA MET A 1 -9.51 -15.94 1.94
C MET A 1 -10.59 -14.91 1.61
N LYS A 2 -11.86 -15.26 1.30
CA LYS A 2 -12.93 -14.26 1.08
C LYS A 2 -13.40 -13.52 2.35
N GLN A 3 -13.24 -14.10 3.54
CA GLN A 3 -13.73 -13.52 4.81
C GLN A 3 -12.91 -12.32 5.33
N ALA A 4 -11.65 -12.13 4.87
CA ALA A 4 -10.83 -11.00 5.30
C ALA A 4 -11.14 -9.70 4.54
N LEU A 5 -11.74 -9.80 3.35
CA LEU A 5 -12.12 -8.65 2.51
C LEU A 5 -13.44 -8.00 2.94
N THR A 6 -14.31 -8.74 3.64
CA THR A 6 -15.62 -8.25 4.09
C THR A 6 -15.50 -7.22 5.22
N ASN A 7 -14.38 -7.23 5.96
CA ASN A 7 -14.19 -6.38 7.15
C ASN A 7 -13.61 -4.99 6.87
N ILE A 8 -13.16 -4.71 5.63
CA ILE A 8 -12.64 -3.38 5.25
C ILE A 8 -13.78 -2.41 4.87
N THR A 9 -14.94 -2.94 4.48
CA THR A 9 -16.02 -2.12 3.87
C THR A 9 -17.11 -1.68 4.85
N ALA A 10 -17.20 -2.26 6.06
CA ALA A 10 -18.24 -1.92 7.03
C ALA A 10 -17.70 -1.02 8.15
N VAL A 11 -17.36 0.23 7.83
CA VAL A 11 -17.09 1.23 8.87
C VAL A 11 -18.42 1.84 9.30
N ASN A 12 -19.11 1.19 10.24
CA ASN A 12 -20.30 1.75 10.89
C ASN A 12 -19.90 3.00 11.68
N THR A 13 -19.94 4.16 11.03
CA THR A 13 -19.84 5.45 11.69
C THR A 13 -21.24 6.04 11.79
N ALA A 14 -21.68 6.33 13.01
CA ALA A 14 -22.97 6.94 13.26
C ALA A 14 -23.18 8.21 12.42
N GLY A 15 -24.03 8.10 11.40
CA GLY A 15 -24.87 9.22 10.95
C GLY A 15 -26.03 9.42 11.93
N VAL A 16 -27.00 10.26 11.57
CA VAL A 16 -28.30 10.31 12.27
C VAL A 16 -28.76 8.87 12.52
N ARG A 17 -29.17 8.53 13.76
CA ARG A 17 -29.49 7.14 14.15
C ARG A 17 -30.32 6.46 13.06
N GLY A 18 -29.81 5.38 12.50
CA GLY A 18 -30.50 4.58 11.48
C GLY A 18 -30.10 4.84 10.02
N MET A 19 -29.15 5.74 9.72
CA MET A 19 -28.66 5.93 8.34
C MET A 19 -27.22 5.46 8.17
N SER A 20 -27.02 4.47 7.29
CA SER A 20 -25.70 4.15 6.73
C SER A 20 -25.26 5.29 5.82
N ILE A 21 -24.05 5.79 6.04
CA ILE A 21 -23.45 6.79 5.14
C ILE A 21 -22.61 6.01 4.14
N GLU A 22 -23.14 5.81 2.94
CA GLU A 22 -22.42 5.16 1.84
C GLU A 22 -21.62 6.19 1.04
N GLY A 23 -20.32 5.95 0.83
CA GLY A 23 -19.44 6.80 0.03
C GLY A 23 -17.97 6.80 0.47
N LYS A 24 -17.08 7.29 -0.40
CA LYS A 24 -15.65 7.52 -0.07
C LYS A 24 -15.52 8.72 0.86
N LYS A 25 -15.30 8.50 2.16
CA LYS A 25 -14.89 9.55 3.11
C LYS A 25 -13.37 9.56 3.28
N ARG A 26 -12.73 10.70 3.04
CA ARG A 26 -11.37 10.98 3.56
C ARG A 26 -11.49 11.26 5.06
N GLY A 27 -10.72 10.56 5.90
CA GLY A 27 -10.76 10.80 7.34
C GLY A 27 -9.72 10.02 8.13
N LEU A 28 -9.40 10.53 9.32
CA LEU A 28 -8.45 9.96 10.28
C LEU A 28 -8.85 8.57 10.81
N ARG A 29 -10.13 8.20 10.67
CA ARG A 29 -10.70 6.91 11.13
C ARG A 29 -10.33 5.70 10.25
N TYR A 30 -9.65 5.92 9.13
CA TYR A 30 -9.20 4.82 8.28
C TYR A 30 -7.72 4.52 8.55
N SER A 31 -7.42 3.26 8.85
CA SER A 31 -6.04 2.79 8.87
C SER A 31 -5.45 2.94 7.48
N ARG A 32 -4.30 3.61 7.37
CA ARG A 32 -3.54 3.73 6.13
C ARG A 32 -2.46 2.67 6.12
N ILE A 33 -2.16 2.18 4.92
CA ILE A 33 -1.02 1.33 4.67
C ILE A 33 -0.21 1.99 3.55
N ASN A 34 1.09 2.11 3.76
CA ASN A 34 1.98 2.74 2.79
C ASN A 34 2.51 1.66 1.83
N LEU A 35 2.71 2.05 0.58
CA LEU A 35 3.26 1.21 -0.48
C LEU A 35 4.34 2.00 -1.21
N VAL A 36 5.50 1.39 -1.38
CA VAL A 36 6.56 1.88 -2.26
C VAL A 36 6.78 0.86 -3.36
N ALA A 37 6.99 1.32 -4.59
CA ALA A 37 7.32 0.48 -5.73
C ALA A 37 8.02 1.32 -6.81
N GLY A 38 8.97 0.70 -7.52
CA GLY A 38 9.50 1.24 -8.77
C GLY A 38 8.58 0.90 -9.93
N LYS A 39 8.55 1.74 -10.97
CA LYS A 39 7.77 1.50 -12.19
C LYS A 39 8.68 1.51 -13.41
N ILE A 40 8.63 0.45 -14.22
CA ILE A 40 9.33 0.33 -15.50
C ILE A 40 8.28 -0.01 -16.56
N GLY A 41 8.03 0.92 -17.50
CA GLY A 41 6.96 0.76 -18.49
C GLY A 41 5.60 0.49 -17.83
N ASN A 42 5.02 -0.67 -18.11
CA ASN A 42 3.76 -1.13 -17.52
C ASN A 42 3.94 -2.09 -16.33
N ALA A 43 5.18 -2.35 -15.89
CA ALA A 43 5.50 -3.23 -14.78
C ALA A 43 5.85 -2.45 -13.50
N LEU A 44 5.44 -2.99 -12.35
CA LEU A 44 5.90 -2.56 -11.04
C LEU A 44 6.98 -3.53 -10.53
N ILE A 45 8.02 -2.99 -9.91
CA ILE A 45 9.15 -3.74 -9.38
C ILE A 45 9.49 -3.27 -7.98
N GLY A 46 10.15 -4.13 -7.20
CA GLY A 46 10.58 -3.79 -5.85
C GLY A 46 9.45 -3.31 -4.94
N SER A 47 8.23 -3.85 -5.07
CA SER A 47 7.09 -3.39 -4.28
C SER A 47 7.21 -3.82 -2.81
N MET A 48 7.04 -2.87 -1.89
CA MET A 48 7.04 -3.12 -0.45
C MET A 48 5.91 -2.35 0.24
N ILE A 49 5.21 -3.03 1.14
CA ILE A 49 4.16 -2.46 1.97
C ILE A 49 4.72 -2.20 3.37
N TYR A 50 4.46 -1.03 3.94
CA TYR A 50 4.97 -0.60 5.24
C TYR A 50 3.94 0.26 5.98
N ARG A 51 4.11 0.48 7.29
CA ARG A 51 3.17 1.27 8.11
C ARG A 51 3.78 2.57 8.63
N GLU A 52 5.10 2.57 8.77
CA GLU A 52 5.93 3.65 9.25
C GLU A 52 6.02 4.78 8.20
N THR A 53 6.63 5.90 8.57
CA THR A 53 6.98 6.97 7.63
C THR A 53 8.17 6.52 6.77
N MET A 54 8.18 6.91 5.50
CA MET A 54 9.34 6.69 4.64
C MET A 54 10.43 7.73 4.96
N GLU A 55 11.29 7.40 5.91
CA GLU A 55 12.49 8.17 6.20
C GLU A 55 13.60 7.84 5.20
N SER A 56 14.59 8.72 5.05
CA SER A 56 15.67 8.57 4.07
C SER A 56 16.44 7.26 4.25
N GLU A 57 16.78 6.88 5.49
CA GLU A 57 17.48 5.62 5.78
C GLU A 57 16.65 4.41 5.32
N PHE A 58 15.35 4.40 5.63
CA PHE A 58 14.46 3.33 5.23
C PHE A 58 14.28 3.24 3.71
N PHE A 59 14.24 4.41 3.04
CA PHE A 59 14.24 4.47 1.58
C PHE A 59 15.52 3.88 0.99
N GLU A 60 16.69 4.22 1.54
CA GLU A 60 17.97 3.71 1.07
C GLU A 60 18.10 2.20 1.23
N GLU A 61 17.65 1.65 2.35
CA GLU A 61 17.60 0.21 2.58
C GLU A 61 16.71 -0.49 1.54
N TRP A 62 15.47 0.00 1.37
CA TRP A 62 14.56 -0.53 0.36
C TRP A 62 15.17 -0.44 -1.05
N PHE A 63 15.81 0.69 -1.37
CA PHE A 63 16.44 0.91 -2.66
C PHE A 63 17.55 -0.12 -2.93
N ARG A 64 18.46 -0.32 -1.97
CA ARG A 64 19.61 -1.23 -2.12
C ARG A 64 19.19 -2.70 -2.10
N GLU A 65 18.38 -3.09 -1.13
CA GLU A 65 18.09 -4.51 -0.87
C GLU A 65 17.00 -5.08 -1.80
N ILE A 66 16.06 -4.24 -2.22
CA ILE A 66 14.88 -4.68 -2.96
C ILE A 66 14.93 -4.15 -4.40
N LEU A 67 14.97 -2.83 -4.58
CA LEU A 67 14.81 -2.26 -5.92
C LEU A 67 15.99 -2.60 -6.84
N LEU A 68 17.23 -2.36 -6.40
CA LEU A 68 18.43 -2.66 -7.21
C LEU A 68 18.52 -4.15 -7.55
N ARG A 69 18.25 -5.02 -6.58
CA ARG A 69 18.23 -6.47 -6.78
C ARG A 69 17.22 -6.89 -7.86
N ASP A 70 16.05 -6.28 -7.89
CA ASP A 70 15.03 -6.60 -8.90
C ASP A 70 15.42 -6.06 -10.29
N ILE A 71 16.07 -4.90 -10.36
CA ILE A 71 16.63 -4.35 -11.61
C ILE A 71 17.72 -5.26 -12.16
N GLU A 72 18.66 -5.73 -11.32
CA GLU A 72 19.72 -6.65 -11.75
C GLU A 72 19.17 -7.96 -12.30
N LYS A 73 18.14 -8.53 -11.66
CA LYS A 73 17.46 -9.74 -12.15
C LYS A 73 16.80 -9.51 -13.51
N LEU A 74 16.32 -8.30 -13.79
CA LEU A 74 15.75 -7.95 -15.10
C LEU A 74 16.84 -7.83 -16.17
N GLY A 75 17.98 -7.23 -15.84
CA GLY A 75 19.11 -7.09 -16.75
C GLY A 75 19.74 -8.43 -17.17
N ARG A 76 19.72 -9.44 -16.29
CA ARG A 76 20.24 -10.80 -16.58
C ARG A 76 19.28 -11.68 -17.41
N LYS A 77 18.08 -11.20 -17.73
CA LYS A 77 17.07 -11.95 -18.50
C LYS A 77 17.12 -11.71 -20.01
N PHE A 78 18.07 -10.90 -20.48
CA PHE A 78 18.31 -10.62 -21.90
C PHE A 78 19.72 -11.04 -22.30
#